data_AF-F0I9Y6-F1
#
_entry.id   AF-F0I9Y6-F1
#
_cell.length_a   1.000
_cell.length_b   1.000
_cell.length_c   1.000
_cell.angle_alpha   90.00
_cell.angle_beta   90.00
_cell.angle_gamma   90.00
#
_symmetry.space_group_name_H-M   'P 1'
#
loop_
_entity.id
_entity.type
_entity.pdbx_description
1 polymer ?
#
loop_
_entity_poly.entity_id
_entity_poly.type
_entity_poly.pdbx_seq_one_letter_code
_entity_poly.pdbx_strand_id
1 'polypeptide(L)'
;MLNKLQKFRQDLKKKGKGFTLVELIVVIIIIAVLAAVAIPAITGFQDSARKSRIETEHRQLVSAIQSYLGSQVDPENATAPTMNDLKPYIAKNSQQSGDLADTLAKDGKDKHAAHVITGNKLISTYTPASGGTPKKWTYDWKENSAATATP
;
A
#
# COMPACT_ATOMS: atom_id res chain seq x y z
N MET A 1 26.83 45.57 44.45
CA MET A 1 26.54 44.44 43.53
C MET A 1 25.12 44.43 42.94
N LEU A 2 24.19 45.28 43.41
CA LEU A 2 22.79 45.28 42.96
C LEU A 2 22.55 45.85 41.54
N ASN A 3 23.42 46.75 41.05
CA ASN A 3 23.26 47.37 39.71
C ASN A 3 23.45 46.40 38.54
N LYS A 4 24.18 45.28 38.73
CA LYS A 4 24.38 44.27 37.66
C LYS A 4 23.15 43.37 37.48
N LEU A 5 22.41 43.10 38.57
CA LEU A 5 21.19 42.28 38.53
C LEU A 5 20.01 43.03 37.90
N GLN A 6 19.91 44.35 38.12
CA GLN A 6 18.88 45.17 37.48
C GLN A 6 19.09 45.29 35.96
N LYS A 7 20.34 45.43 35.50
CA LYS A 7 20.69 45.50 34.07
C LYS A 7 20.33 44.21 33.33
N PHE A 8 20.59 43.05 33.95
CA PHE A 8 20.23 41.74 33.39
C PHE A 8 18.71 41.54 33.23
N ARG A 9 17.90 42.01 34.20
CA ARG A 9 16.43 41.98 34.08
C ARG A 9 15.90 42.94 33.01
N GLN A 10 16.59 44.05 32.74
CA GLN A 10 16.23 45.01 31.72
C GLN A 10 16.57 44.51 30.30
N ASP A 11 17.67 43.76 30.16
CA ASP A 11 18.07 43.14 28.88
C ASP A 11 17.15 41.96 28.48
N LEU A 12 16.61 41.21 29.45
CA LEU A 12 15.61 40.17 29.19
C LEU A 12 14.27 40.76 28.70
N LYS A 13 13.85 41.92 29.20
CA LYS A 13 12.61 42.61 28.76
C LYS A 13 12.71 43.24 27.37
N LYS A 14 13.91 43.57 26.89
CA LYS A 14 14.13 44.21 25.58
C LYS A 14 14.29 43.22 24.41
N LYS A 15 14.42 41.92 24.69
CA LYS A 15 14.61 40.86 23.67
C LYS A 15 13.34 40.08 23.31
N GLY A 16 12.19 40.45 23.85
CA GLY A 16 10.90 39.86 23.46
C GLY A 16 10.38 40.45 22.15
N LYS A 17 10.99 40.12 21.01
CA LYS A 17 10.35 40.30 19.71
C LYS A 17 9.25 39.24 19.61
N GLY A 18 8.01 39.65 19.87
CA GLY A 18 6.85 38.77 19.70
C GLY A 18 6.66 38.39 18.24
N PHE A 19 6.25 37.16 18.00
CA PHE A 19 5.84 36.68 16.68
C PHE A 19 4.63 37.48 16.20
N THR A 20 4.70 38.08 15.02
CA THR A 20 3.58 38.84 14.49
C THR A 20 2.53 37.89 13.90
N LEU A 21 1.24 38.25 14.01
CA LEU A 21 0.17 37.48 13.36
C LEU A 21 0.36 37.41 11.84
N VAL A 22 0.96 38.45 11.26
CA VAL A 22 1.26 38.53 9.82
C VAL A 22 2.28 37.46 9.41
N GLU A 23 3.34 37.27 10.20
CA GLU A 23 4.32 36.20 9.95
C GLU A 23 3.67 34.82 10.00
N LEU A 24 2.71 34.58 10.91
CA LEU A 24 1.97 33.31 10.93
C LEU A 24 1.11 33.11 9.68
N ILE A 25 0.39 34.16 9.27
CA ILE A 25 -0.57 34.12 8.17
C ILE A 25 0.13 33.82 6.84
N VAL A 26 1.28 34.46 6.58
CA VAL A 26 2.04 34.19 5.35
C VAL A 26 2.51 32.74 5.29
N VAL A 27 2.95 32.16 6.40
CA VAL A 27 3.43 30.77 6.46
C VAL A 27 2.30 29.79 6.18
N ILE A 28 1.13 29.95 6.79
CA ILE A 28 0.00 29.04 6.53
C ILE A 28 -0.51 29.16 5.10
N ILE A 29 -0.45 30.35 4.48
CA ILE A 29 -0.81 30.54 3.07
C ILE A 29 0.15 29.76 2.16
N ILE A 30 1.46 29.87 2.40
CA ILE A 30 2.45 29.13 1.61
C ILE A 30 2.27 27.62 1.78
N ILE A 31 2.07 27.14 3.02
CA ILE A 31 1.81 25.72 3.28
C ILE A 31 0.51 25.26 2.61
N ALA A 32 -0.55 26.06 2.61
CA ALA A 32 -1.83 25.72 1.97
C ALA A 32 -1.67 25.54 0.44
N VAL A 33 -0.92 26.43 -0.22
CA VAL A 33 -0.65 26.32 -1.66
C VAL A 33 0.20 25.08 -1.96
N LEU A 34 1.24 24.82 -1.17
CA LEU A 34 2.08 23.63 -1.34
C LEU A 34 1.28 22.34 -1.12
N ALA A 35 0.45 22.29 -0.07
CA ALA A 35 -0.39 21.14 0.24
C ALA A 35 -1.41 20.85 -0.87
N ALA A 36 -2.01 21.89 -1.46
CA ALA A 36 -2.99 21.75 -2.53
C ALA A 36 -2.42 21.02 -3.77
N VAL A 37 -1.14 21.23 -4.10
CA VAL A 37 -0.47 20.56 -5.23
C VAL A 37 0.14 19.22 -4.80
N ALA A 38 0.72 19.14 -3.60
CA ALA A 38 1.42 17.94 -3.14
C ALA A 38 0.48 16.75 -2.86
N ILE A 39 -0.68 16.98 -2.24
CA ILE A 39 -1.62 15.91 -1.86
C ILE A 39 -2.08 15.07 -3.08
N PRO A 40 -2.62 15.65 -4.16
CA PRO A 40 -3.08 14.84 -5.31
C PRO A 40 -1.91 14.09 -5.98
N ALA A 41 -0.74 14.71 -6.10
CA ALA A 41 0.44 14.08 -6.69
C ALA A 41 0.90 12.85 -5.88
N ILE A 42 0.93 12.96 -4.55
CA ILE A 42 1.29 11.85 -3.66
C ILE A 42 0.26 10.72 -3.75
N THR A 43 -1.05 11.04 -3.80
CA THR A 43 -2.10 10.00 -3.93
C THR A 43 -1.98 9.21 -5.23
N GLY A 44 -1.71 9.86 -6.36
CA GLY A 44 -1.54 9.18 -7.65
C GLY A 44 -0.29 8.29 -7.71
N PHE A 45 0.81 8.72 -7.06
CA PHE A 45 2.03 7.92 -6.95
C PHE A 45 1.80 6.66 -6.10
N GLN A 46 1.13 6.80 -4.95
CA GLN A 46 0.79 5.66 -4.10
C GLN A 46 -0.12 4.66 -4.81
N ASP A 47 -1.11 5.14 -5.54
CA ASP A 47 -2.03 4.34 -6.36
C ASP A 47 -1.26 3.54 -7.43
N SER A 48 -0.35 4.19 -8.16
CA SER A 48 0.50 3.53 -9.17
C SER A 48 1.43 2.47 -8.55
N ALA A 49 2.02 2.76 -7.40
CA ALA A 49 2.87 1.81 -6.67
C ALA A 49 2.06 0.60 -6.18
N ARG A 50 0.85 0.83 -5.64
CA ARG A 50 -0.07 -0.25 -5.21
C ARG A 50 -0.49 -1.13 -6.37
N LYS A 51 -0.87 -0.53 -7.50
CA LYS A 51 -1.21 -1.24 -8.73
C LYS A 51 -0.06 -2.14 -9.19
N SER A 52 1.16 -1.59 -9.24
CA SER A 52 2.37 -2.34 -9.63
C SER A 52 2.68 -3.50 -8.67
N ARG A 53 2.49 -3.26 -7.37
CA ARG A 53 2.64 -4.28 -6.32
C ARG A 53 1.66 -5.44 -6.51
N ILE A 54 0.36 -5.14 -6.62
CA ILE A 54 -0.70 -6.16 -6.83
C ILE A 54 -0.46 -6.93 -8.12
N GLU A 55 -0.04 -6.27 -9.19
CA GLU A 55 0.24 -6.94 -10.46
C GLU A 55 1.44 -7.90 -10.35
N THR A 56 2.48 -7.51 -9.62
CA THR A 56 3.66 -8.35 -9.39
C THR A 56 3.34 -9.52 -8.48
N GLU A 57 2.61 -9.29 -7.38
CA GLU A 57 2.16 -10.34 -6.47
C GLU A 57 1.18 -11.29 -7.17
N HIS A 58 0.31 -10.81 -8.06
CA HIS A 58 -0.55 -11.65 -8.89
C HIS A 58 0.26 -12.63 -9.73
N ARG A 59 1.31 -12.17 -10.43
CA ARG A 59 2.19 -13.05 -11.20
C ARG A 59 2.91 -14.07 -10.33
N GLN A 60 3.38 -13.66 -9.15
CA GLN A 60 4.01 -14.58 -8.19
C GLN A 60 3.04 -15.65 -7.70
N LEU A 61 1.79 -15.28 -7.42
CA LEU A 61 0.73 -16.19 -7.01
C LEU A 61 0.35 -17.16 -8.13
N VAL A 62 0.28 -16.69 -9.39
CA VAL A 62 0.06 -17.57 -10.55
C VAL A 62 1.15 -18.63 -10.65
N SER A 63 2.43 -18.24 -10.57
CA SER A 63 3.54 -19.18 -10.56
C SER A 63 3.49 -20.13 -9.36
N ALA A 64 3.12 -19.64 -8.18
CA ALA A 64 2.95 -20.47 -6.98
C ALA A 64 1.84 -21.52 -7.15
N ILE A 65 0.70 -21.15 -7.74
CA ILE A 65 -0.41 -22.07 -8.04
C ILE A 65 0.05 -23.14 -9.02
N GLN A 66 0.74 -22.75 -10.10
CA GLN A 66 1.27 -23.71 -11.08
C GLN A 66 2.25 -24.71 -10.43
N SER A 67 3.17 -24.23 -9.59
CA SER A 67 4.09 -25.09 -8.85
C SER A 67 3.39 -26.00 -7.85
N TYR A 68 2.37 -25.49 -7.14
CA TYR A 68 1.58 -26.29 -6.20
C TYR A 68 0.88 -27.44 -6.92
N LEU A 69 0.15 -27.14 -8.00
CA LEU A 69 -0.56 -28.14 -8.79
C LEU A 69 0.39 -29.17 -9.42
N GLY A 70 1.55 -28.72 -9.93
CA GLY A 70 2.58 -29.62 -10.48
C GLY A 70 3.26 -30.52 -9.43
N SER A 71 3.19 -30.17 -8.15
CA SER A 71 3.71 -30.99 -7.06
C SER A 71 2.71 -32.01 -6.50
N GLN A 72 1.43 -31.94 -6.92
CA GLN A 72 0.42 -32.89 -6.49
C GLN A 72 0.55 -34.22 -7.24
N VAL A 73 0.29 -35.30 -6.51
CA VAL A 73 0.36 -36.68 -7.04
C VAL A 73 -0.75 -36.94 -8.07
N ASP A 74 -1.90 -36.28 -7.94
CA ASP A 74 -3.03 -36.38 -8.87
C ASP A 74 -3.47 -34.97 -9.36
N PRO A 75 -2.96 -34.50 -10.50
CA PRO A 75 -3.22 -33.14 -10.99
C PRO A 75 -4.66 -32.94 -11.51
N GLU A 76 -5.39 -34.01 -11.87
CA GLU A 76 -6.75 -33.89 -12.39
C GLU A 76 -7.79 -33.70 -11.27
N ASN A 77 -7.53 -34.25 -10.07
CA ASN A 77 -8.40 -34.14 -8.90
C ASN A 77 -7.86 -33.18 -7.82
N ALA A 78 -6.82 -32.41 -8.14
CA ALA A 78 -6.19 -31.49 -7.20
C ALA A 78 -7.22 -30.50 -6.62
N THR A 79 -7.34 -30.49 -5.29
CA THR A 79 -8.18 -29.51 -4.58
C THR A 79 -7.62 -28.11 -4.80
N ALA A 80 -8.50 -27.12 -4.96
CA ALA A 80 -8.09 -25.73 -5.14
C ALA A 80 -7.20 -25.29 -3.97
N PRO A 81 -6.01 -24.69 -4.23
CA PRO A 81 -5.15 -24.22 -3.16
C PRO A 81 -5.84 -23.14 -2.33
N THR A 82 -5.72 -23.21 -1.01
CA THR A 82 -5.98 -22.07 -0.15
C THR A 82 -4.80 -21.11 -0.24
N MET A 83 -4.99 -19.85 0.18
CA MET A 83 -3.89 -18.87 0.18
C MET A 83 -2.70 -19.35 1.01
N ASN A 84 -2.93 -20.05 2.12
CA ASN A 84 -1.85 -20.56 2.97
C ASN A 84 -1.09 -21.74 2.35
N ASP A 85 -1.72 -22.52 1.48
CA ASP A 85 -1.05 -23.62 0.76
C ASP A 85 0.00 -23.10 -0.24
N LEU A 86 -0.14 -21.85 -0.67
CA LEU A 86 0.80 -21.19 -1.58
C LEU A 86 2.02 -20.62 -0.86
N LYS A 87 1.98 -20.46 0.46
CA LYS A 87 3.06 -19.89 1.29
C LYS A 87 4.44 -20.51 1.04
N PRO A 88 4.62 -21.84 0.91
CA PRO A 88 5.93 -22.43 0.59
C PRO A 88 6.42 -22.14 -0.84
N TYR A 89 5.52 -21.75 -1.75
CA TYR A 89 5.84 -21.49 -3.16
C TYR A 89 6.04 -20.01 -3.47
N ILE A 90 5.79 -19.11 -2.51
CA ILE A 90 6.07 -17.67 -2.60
C ILE A 90 7.35 -17.35 -1.83
N ALA A 91 8.12 -16.37 -2.32
CA ALA A 91 9.45 -16.00 -1.81
C ALA A 91 9.56 -16.02 -0.27
N LYS A 92 10.74 -16.45 0.23
CA LYS A 92 11.08 -16.72 1.65
C LYS A 92 10.63 -15.65 2.66
N ASN A 93 10.47 -14.39 2.26
CA ASN A 93 10.04 -13.30 3.15
C ASN A 93 8.58 -13.41 3.62
N SER A 94 7.76 -14.24 2.95
CA SER A 94 6.38 -14.55 3.38
C SER A 94 6.31 -15.64 4.47
N GLN A 95 7.42 -16.33 4.76
CA GLN A 95 7.50 -17.41 5.76
C GLN A 95 7.44 -16.90 7.21
N GLN A 96 7.51 -15.58 7.42
CA GLN A 96 7.40 -14.99 8.75
C GLN A 96 6.00 -15.24 9.33
N SER A 97 5.91 -15.68 10.59
CA SER A 97 4.67 -16.11 11.26
C SER A 97 3.48 -15.19 11.00
N GLY A 98 2.41 -15.73 10.44
CA GLY A 98 1.18 -15.02 10.04
C GLY A 98 0.48 -15.68 8.85
N ASP A 99 -0.79 -15.32 8.64
CA ASP A 99 -1.58 -15.69 7.45
C ASP A 99 -0.96 -15.01 6.21
N LEU A 100 -0.76 -15.75 5.12
CA LEU A 100 -0.16 -15.21 3.90
C LEU A 100 -0.97 -14.01 3.37
N ALA A 101 -2.29 -14.06 3.55
CA ALA A 101 -3.21 -12.98 3.20
C ALA A 101 -2.89 -11.65 3.88
N ASP A 102 -2.20 -11.64 5.02
CA ASP A 102 -1.81 -10.44 5.75
C ASP A 102 -0.52 -9.80 5.25
N THR A 103 0.34 -10.58 4.60
CA THR A 103 1.60 -10.09 4.03
C THR A 103 1.42 -9.50 2.64
N LEU A 104 0.42 -9.99 1.90
CA LEU A 104 0.10 -9.55 0.55
C LEU A 104 -0.57 -8.18 0.53
N ALA A 105 -0.62 -7.57 -0.65
CA ALA A 105 -1.28 -6.30 -0.87
C ALA A 105 -2.74 -6.36 -0.40
N LYS A 106 -3.16 -5.28 0.23
CA LYS A 106 -4.54 -5.03 0.61
C LYS A 106 -5.14 -4.01 -0.34
N ASP A 107 -6.42 -4.19 -0.67
CA ASP A 107 -7.16 -3.34 -1.58
C ASP A 107 -8.19 -2.45 -0.86
N GLY A 108 -8.48 -1.31 -1.47
CA GLY A 108 -9.51 -0.38 -1.01
C GLY A 108 -9.20 0.34 0.31
N LYS A 109 -10.20 1.12 0.78
CA LYS A 109 -10.10 1.87 2.05
C LYS A 109 -10.16 0.94 3.25
N ASP A 110 -10.92 -0.15 3.14
CA ASP A 110 -11.14 -1.14 4.19
C ASP A 110 -10.01 -2.18 4.28
N LYS A 111 -8.98 -2.06 3.43
CA LYS A 111 -7.78 -2.91 3.41
C LYS A 111 -8.13 -4.41 3.35
N HIS A 112 -9.11 -4.78 2.53
CA HIS A 112 -9.42 -6.18 2.25
C HIS A 112 -8.26 -6.85 1.51
N ALA A 113 -8.19 -8.18 1.52
CA ALA A 113 -7.16 -8.88 0.74
C ALA A 113 -7.32 -8.54 -0.75
N ALA A 114 -6.26 -8.05 -1.40
CA ALA A 114 -6.31 -7.73 -2.82
C ALA A 114 -6.39 -9.01 -3.69
N HIS A 115 -5.97 -10.14 -3.13
CA HIS A 115 -5.86 -11.43 -3.80
C HIS A 115 -6.80 -12.44 -3.14
N VAL A 116 -7.71 -13.01 -3.93
CA VAL A 116 -8.68 -14.00 -3.47
C VAL A 116 -8.70 -15.18 -4.43
N ILE A 117 -8.71 -16.38 -3.87
CA ILE A 117 -8.91 -17.62 -4.62
C ILE A 117 -10.38 -18.02 -4.48
N THR A 118 -11.07 -18.23 -5.60
CA THR A 118 -12.48 -18.65 -5.61
C THR A 118 -12.67 -19.73 -6.66
N GLY A 119 -13.00 -20.94 -6.20
CA GLY A 119 -13.09 -22.11 -7.07
C GLY A 119 -11.74 -22.37 -7.76
N ASN A 120 -11.72 -22.26 -9.10
CA ASN A 120 -10.54 -22.47 -9.93
C ASN A 120 -9.87 -21.19 -10.43
N LYS A 121 -10.18 -20.06 -9.80
CA LYS A 121 -9.72 -18.74 -10.24
C LYS A 121 -8.95 -18.02 -9.14
N LEU A 122 -7.80 -17.45 -9.51
CA LEU A 122 -7.14 -16.41 -8.73
C LEU A 122 -7.63 -15.06 -9.24
N ILE A 123 -8.21 -14.27 -8.34
CA ILE A 123 -8.71 -12.93 -8.62
C ILE A 123 -7.88 -11.93 -7.81
N SER A 124 -7.25 -11.00 -8.52
CA SER A 124 -6.58 -9.84 -7.92
C SER A 124 -7.36 -8.57 -8.25
N THR A 125 -7.73 -7.79 -7.25
CA THR A 125 -8.48 -6.53 -7.43
C THR A 125 -7.65 -5.35 -6.94
N TYR A 126 -7.67 -4.27 -7.71
CA TYR A 126 -7.09 -3.00 -7.36
C TYR A 126 -8.13 -1.89 -7.50
N THR A 127 -8.35 -1.15 -6.44
CA THR A 127 -9.27 -0.03 -6.35
C THR A 127 -8.46 1.23 -5.97
N PRO A 128 -8.30 2.19 -6.89
CA PRO A 128 -7.50 3.39 -6.63
C PRO A 128 -8.11 4.24 -5.51
N ALA A 129 -7.28 4.75 -4.60
CA ALA A 129 -7.74 5.64 -3.53
C ALA A 129 -8.16 7.02 -4.06
N SER A 130 -7.63 7.41 -5.23
CA SER A 130 -7.96 8.65 -5.96
C SER A 130 -9.36 8.68 -6.62
N GLY A 131 -10.12 7.57 -6.58
CA GLY A 131 -11.47 7.50 -7.16
C GLY A 131 -11.51 7.17 -8.67
N GLY A 132 -10.42 6.61 -9.21
CA GLY A 132 -10.39 6.08 -10.58
C GLY A 132 -11.10 4.74 -10.76
N THR A 133 -11.03 4.17 -11.98
CA THR A 133 -11.61 2.87 -12.29
C THR A 133 -10.86 1.73 -11.60
N PRO A 134 -11.55 0.82 -10.89
CA PRO A 134 -10.93 -0.40 -10.39
C PRO A 134 -10.36 -1.23 -11.54
N LYS A 135 -9.33 -2.03 -11.28
CA LYS A 135 -8.76 -2.98 -12.23
C LYS A 135 -8.73 -4.37 -11.62
N LYS A 136 -9.08 -5.38 -12.41
CA LYS A 136 -9.10 -6.78 -11.96
C LYS A 136 -8.25 -7.66 -12.86
N TRP A 137 -7.46 -8.54 -12.25
CA TRP A 137 -6.74 -9.60 -12.96
C TRP A 137 -7.31 -10.94 -12.53
N THR A 138 -7.61 -11.79 -13.51
CA THR A 138 -8.13 -13.13 -13.26
C THR A 138 -7.25 -14.15 -13.97
N TYR A 139 -6.91 -15.22 -13.25
CA TYR A 139 -6.22 -16.39 -13.78
C TYR A 139 -7.02 -17.64 -13.46
N ASP A 140 -7.47 -18.37 -14.49
CA ASP A 140 -8.11 -19.68 -14.35
C ASP A 140 -7.11 -20.78 -14.73
N TRP A 141 -6.75 -21.60 -13.75
CA TRP A 141 -5.75 -22.65 -13.93
C TRP A 141 -6.32 -23.96 -14.50
N LYS A 142 -7.64 -24.12 -14.59
CA LYS A 142 -8.27 -25.28 -15.25
C LYS A 142 -8.52 -25.02 -16.73
N GLU A 143 -8.87 -23.78 -17.08
CA GLU A 143 -9.08 -23.38 -18.48
C GLU A 143 -7.76 -23.01 -19.19
N ASN A 144 -6.60 -23.14 -18.51
CA ASN A 144 -5.28 -22.68 -18.97
C ASN A 144 -5.34 -21.28 -19.61
N SER A 145 -6.14 -20.39 -19.02
CA SER A 145 -6.30 -19.04 -19.52
C SER A 145 -5.14 -18.20 -19.02
N ALA A 146 -4.44 -17.52 -19.94
CA ALA A 146 -3.43 -16.54 -19.56
C ALA A 146 -4.08 -15.48 -18.66
N ALA A 147 -3.35 -14.98 -17.65
CA ALA A 147 -3.86 -13.96 -16.74
C ALA A 147 -4.39 -12.73 -17.51
N THR A 148 -5.71 -12.60 -17.65
CA THR A 148 -6.33 -11.49 -18.36
C THR A 148 -6.67 -10.37 -17.38
N ALA A 149 -6.22 -9.16 -17.69
CA ALA A 149 -6.64 -7.96 -17.01
C ALA A 149 -7.97 -7.47 -17.60
N THR A 150 -9.01 -7.38 -16.79
CA THR A 150 -10.26 -6.74 -17.16
C THR A 150 -10.26 -5.28 -16.68
N PRO A 151 -10.68 -4.33 -17.55
CA PRO A 151 -10.79 -2.92 -17.20
C PRO A 151 -11.91 -2.63 -16.20
#